data_AF-A0A2V7DWD2-F1
#
_entry.id   AF-A0A2V7DWD2-F1
#
_cell.length_a   1.000
_cell.length_b   1.000
_cell.length_c   1.000
_cell.angle_alpha   90.00
_cell.angle_beta   90.00
_cell.angle_gamma   90.00
#
_symmetry.space_group_name_H-M   'P 1'
#
loop_
_entity.id
_entity.type
_entity.pdbx_description
1 polymer ?
#
loop_
_entity_poly.entity_id
_entity_poly.type
_entity_poly.pdbx_seq_one_letter_code
_entity_poly.pdbx_strand_id
1 'polypeptide(L)'
;MSLGLFLGLGLAVYATGVMPGDVLLRQLLLESDADIVRKLARWANYGGRIHFLLPGAIVLFLLSSVARRYWRVWGAVLIGSSLIQHAVKFLVGRSRPSGSSLGFPSGHTTAAATFAVVLIYIASRERLSRAQRWAIDVLAICLMLAVGWARIMRHAHWPSDVLGGFLLGICCAAAAAWWVSSRPEAAPERRSVGEPDEQGLGIATTSRS
;
A
#
# COMPACT_ATOMS: atom_id res chain seq x y z
N MET A 1 -15.06 3.14 -6.75
CA MET A 1 -14.58 3.55 -8.09
C MET A 1 -13.43 2.67 -8.60
N SER A 2 -12.36 2.45 -7.83
CA SER A 2 -11.19 1.67 -8.27
C SER A 2 -11.46 0.18 -8.59
N LEU A 3 -12.37 -0.49 -7.87
CA LEU A 3 -12.70 -1.90 -8.13
C LEU A 3 -13.39 -2.10 -9.49
N GLY A 4 -14.36 -1.23 -9.83
CA GLY A 4 -15.04 -1.29 -11.13
C GLY A 4 -14.07 -1.08 -12.30
N LEU A 5 -13.12 -0.14 -12.15
CA LEU A 5 -12.05 0.08 -13.12
C LEU A 5 -11.13 -1.15 -13.25
N PHE A 6 -10.78 -1.81 -12.14
CA PHE A 6 -9.97 -3.02 -12.17
C PHE A 6 -10.68 -4.17 -12.90
N LEU A 7 -11.96 -4.40 -12.59
CA LEU A 7 -12.76 -5.45 -13.22
C LEU A 7 -12.98 -5.17 -14.72
N GLY A 8 -13.31 -3.92 -15.08
CA GLY A 8 -13.46 -3.52 -16.48
C GLY A 8 -12.17 -3.69 -17.27
N LEU A 9 -11.03 -3.26 -16.71
CA LEU A 9 -9.71 -3.44 -17.34
C LEU A 9 -9.35 -4.93 -17.44
N GLY A 10 -9.60 -5.72 -16.40
CA GLY A 10 -9.34 -7.16 -16.39
C GLY A 10 -10.14 -7.90 -17.46
N LEU A 11 -11.43 -7.57 -17.61
CA LEU A 11 -12.30 -8.12 -18.65
C LEU A 11 -11.82 -7.72 -20.06
N ALA A 12 -11.46 -6.45 -20.25
CA ALA A 12 -10.94 -5.97 -21.53
C ALA A 12 -9.65 -6.70 -21.91
N VAL A 13 -8.71 -6.85 -20.97
CA VAL A 13 -7.45 -7.59 -21.18
C VAL A 13 -7.72 -9.07 -21.46
N TYR A 14 -8.65 -9.70 -20.74
CA TYR A 14 -9.04 -11.08 -20.99
C TYR A 14 -9.64 -11.28 -22.39
N ALA A 15 -10.47 -10.34 -22.85
CA ALA A 15 -11.14 -10.42 -24.14
C ALA A 15 -10.22 -10.13 -25.33
N THR A 16 -9.29 -9.17 -25.22
CA THR A 16 -8.50 -8.71 -26.38
C THR A 16 -7.03 -9.14 -26.32
N GLY A 17 -6.53 -9.59 -25.17
CA GLY A 17 -5.12 -9.96 -24.96
C GLY A 17 -4.16 -8.78 -24.93
N VAL A 18 -3.89 -8.13 -26.08
CA VAL A 18 -3.04 -6.94 -26.19
C VAL A 18 -3.91 -5.74 -26.58
N MET A 19 -3.88 -4.68 -25.77
CA MET A 19 -4.65 -3.47 -26.06
C MET A 19 -3.87 -2.58 -27.04
N PRO A 20 -4.54 -1.86 -27.97
CA PRO A 20 -3.88 -0.89 -28.85
C PRO A 20 -3.06 0.15 -28.07
N GLY A 21 -3.58 0.60 -26.91
CA GLY A 21 -2.88 1.53 -26.02
C GLY A 21 -1.61 0.95 -25.40
N ASP A 22 -1.51 -0.38 -25.25
CA ASP A 22 -0.28 -1.01 -24.76
C ASP A 22 0.87 -0.87 -25.75
N VAL A 23 0.57 -1.02 -27.04
CA VAL A 23 1.56 -0.91 -28.11
C VAL A 23 2.00 0.54 -28.27
N LEU A 24 1.05 1.48 -28.30
CA LEU A 24 1.32 2.92 -28.44
C LEU A 24 2.19 3.43 -27.29
N LEU A 25 1.78 3.20 -26.03
CA LEU A 25 2.57 3.62 -24.88
C LEU A 25 3.93 2.94 -24.87
N ARG A 26 4.00 1.65 -25.19
CA ARG A 26 5.28 0.95 -25.21
C ARG A 26 6.24 1.52 -26.27
N GLN A 27 5.75 1.92 -27.45
CA GLN A 27 6.57 2.55 -28.49
C GLN A 27 7.12 3.88 -27.99
N LEU A 28 6.25 4.80 -27.57
CA LEU A 28 6.64 6.13 -27.08
C LEU A 28 7.66 6.09 -25.94
N LEU A 29 7.47 5.15 -25.01
CA LEU A 29 8.31 5.08 -23.82
C LEU A 29 9.66 4.38 -24.08
N LEU A 30 9.72 3.47 -25.06
CA LEU A 30 10.94 2.73 -25.41
C LEU A 30 11.78 3.42 -26.49
N GLU A 31 11.28 4.50 -27.11
CA GLU A 31 12.09 5.34 -28.01
C GLU A 31 13.36 5.86 -27.33
N SER A 32 13.32 6.05 -26.01
CA SER A 32 14.47 6.46 -25.20
C SER A 32 15.31 5.27 -24.73
N ASP A 33 16.05 4.62 -25.62
CA ASP A 33 16.95 3.50 -25.27
C ASP A 33 18.32 3.96 -24.71
N ALA A 34 18.33 5.04 -23.93
CA ALA A 34 19.56 5.55 -23.32
C ALA A 34 19.98 4.65 -22.14
N ASP A 35 21.29 4.39 -22.01
CA ASP A 35 21.89 3.62 -20.92
C ASP A 35 21.45 4.09 -19.52
N ILE A 36 21.28 5.40 -19.36
CA ILE A 36 20.83 6.01 -18.12
C ILE A 36 19.39 5.61 -17.78
N VAL A 37 18.50 5.54 -18.77
CA VAL A 37 17.10 5.11 -18.60
C VAL A 37 17.07 3.65 -18.16
N ARG A 38 17.89 2.79 -18.77
CA ARG A 38 18.00 1.38 -18.36
C ARG A 38 18.56 1.22 -16.94
N LYS A 39 19.55 2.03 -16.54
CA LYS A 39 20.09 2.04 -15.16
C LYS A 39 19.03 2.50 -14.16
N LEU A 40 18.33 3.60 -14.45
CA LEU A 40 17.25 4.12 -13.61
C LEU A 40 16.10 3.12 -13.47
N ALA A 41 15.67 2.49 -14.56
CA ALA A 41 14.65 1.44 -14.53
C ALA A 41 15.10 0.22 -13.71
N ARG A 42 16.38 -0.17 -13.77
CA ARG A 42 16.90 -1.23 -12.90
C ARG A 42 16.79 -0.88 -11.42
N TRP A 43 17.19 0.33 -11.05
CA TRP A 43 17.10 0.82 -9.67
C TRP A 43 15.66 0.94 -9.18
N ALA A 44 14.79 1.61 -9.96
CA ALA A 44 13.39 1.78 -9.61
C ALA A 44 12.65 0.44 -9.45
N ASN A 45 13.03 -0.59 -10.21
CA ASN A 45 12.44 -1.92 -10.04
C ASN A 45 12.69 -2.53 -8.65
N TYR A 46 13.75 -2.17 -7.94
CA TYR A 46 13.98 -2.68 -6.58
C TYR A 46 12.90 -2.22 -5.61
N GLY A 47 12.30 -1.04 -5.83
CA GLY A 47 11.22 -0.51 -4.99
C GLY A 47 9.98 -1.40 -4.91
N GLY A 48 9.73 -2.23 -5.93
CA GLY A 48 8.61 -3.19 -5.96
C GLY A 48 8.96 -4.59 -5.45
N ARG A 49 10.19 -4.81 -4.96
CA ARG A 49 10.64 -6.12 -4.46
C ARG A 49 10.39 -6.22 -2.96
N ILE A 50 10.14 -7.44 -2.50
CA ILE A 50 10.00 -7.74 -1.06
C ILE A 50 11.22 -7.28 -0.24
N HIS A 51 12.42 -7.36 -0.81
CA HIS A 51 13.67 -6.92 -0.16
C HIS A 51 13.71 -5.41 0.13
N PHE A 52 12.89 -4.60 -0.53
CA PHE A 52 12.78 -3.16 -0.23
C PHE A 52 11.53 -2.87 0.60
N LEU A 53 10.40 -3.49 0.24
CA LEU A 53 9.12 -3.25 0.90
C LEU A 53 9.09 -3.80 2.34
N LEU A 54 9.75 -4.92 2.62
CA LEU A 54 9.77 -5.53 3.95
C LEU A 54 10.57 -4.67 4.95
N PRO A 55 11.81 -4.23 4.67
CA PRO A 55 12.47 -3.24 5.53
C PRO A 55 11.65 -1.97 5.71
N GLY A 56 11.02 -1.45 4.65
CA GLY A 56 10.13 -0.30 4.74
C GLY A 56 8.96 -0.53 5.70
N ALA A 57 8.31 -1.70 5.63
CA ALA A 57 7.23 -2.07 6.55
C ALA A 57 7.73 -2.24 8.00
N ILE A 58 8.93 -2.77 8.21
CA ILE A 58 9.56 -2.89 9.54
C ILE A 58 9.84 -1.49 10.10
N VAL A 59 10.43 -0.59 9.31
CA VAL A 59 10.69 0.80 9.72
C VAL A 59 9.38 1.49 10.09
N LEU A 60 8.32 1.32 9.29
CA LEU A 60 7.00 1.85 9.62
C LEU A 60 6.46 1.28 10.93
N PHE A 61 6.59 -0.03 11.15
CA PHE A 61 6.20 -0.65 12.41
C PHE A 61 6.98 -0.11 13.61
N LEU A 62 8.29 0.10 13.48
CA LEU A 62 9.13 0.62 14.57
C LEU A 62 8.85 2.10 14.88
N LEU A 63 8.61 2.93 13.86
CA LEU A 63 8.46 4.37 14.03
C LEU A 63 7.01 4.82 14.27
N SER A 64 6.02 4.14 13.71
CA SER A 64 4.62 4.57 13.75
C SER A 64 3.79 3.82 14.80
N SER A 65 3.18 4.58 15.70
CA SER A 65 2.23 4.06 16.69
C SER A 65 0.96 3.51 16.03
N VAL A 66 0.51 4.15 14.94
CA VAL A 66 -0.63 3.71 14.13
C VAL A 66 -0.32 2.40 13.40
N ALA A 67 0.89 2.26 12.86
CA ALA A 67 1.34 1.03 12.21
C ALA A 67 1.34 -0.14 13.20
N ARG A 68 1.82 0.07 14.43
CA ARG A 68 1.78 -0.97 15.49
C ARG A 68 0.37 -1.33 15.90
N ARG A 69 -0.52 -0.34 16.08
CA ARG A 69 -1.91 -0.57 16.52
C ARG A 69 -2.67 -1.52 15.59
N TYR A 70 -2.44 -1.40 14.28
CA TYR A 70 -3.15 -2.18 13.26
C TYR A 70 -2.22 -3.11 12.46
N TRP A 71 -1.09 -3.54 13.04
CA TRP A 71 -0.05 -4.30 12.35
C TRP A 71 -0.57 -5.56 11.65
N ARG A 72 -1.55 -6.25 12.25
CA ARG A 72 -2.18 -7.45 11.68
C ARG A 72 -2.91 -7.14 10.38
N VAL A 73 -3.61 -6.00 10.33
CA VAL A 73 -4.35 -5.56 9.13
C VAL A 73 -3.38 -5.17 8.03
N TRP A 74 -2.34 -4.42 8.37
CA TRP A 74 -1.32 -4.00 7.39
C TRP A 74 -0.50 -5.19 6.85
N GLY A 75 -0.11 -6.12 7.72
CA GLY A 75 0.53 -7.37 7.31
C GLY A 75 -0.39 -8.20 6.42
N ALA A 76 -1.66 -8.34 6.80
CA ALA A 76 -2.64 -9.09 6.03
C ALA A 76 -2.88 -8.49 4.64
N VAL A 77 -2.96 -7.16 4.49
CA VAL A 77 -3.18 -6.55 3.17
C VAL A 77 -1.96 -6.61 2.27
N LEU A 78 -0.75 -6.47 2.82
CA LEU A 78 0.51 -6.59 2.06
C LEU A 78 0.69 -8.01 1.48
N ILE A 79 0.36 -9.03 2.27
CA ILE A 79 0.41 -10.43 1.83
C ILE A 79 -0.80 -10.77 0.95
N GLY A 80 -2.00 -10.42 1.41
CA GLY A 80 -3.27 -10.76 0.77
C GLY A 80 -3.41 -10.15 -0.62
N SER A 81 -2.97 -8.90 -0.84
CA SER A 81 -2.96 -8.32 -2.19
C SER A 81 -2.09 -9.10 -3.17
N SER A 82 -0.96 -9.66 -2.71
CA SER A 82 -0.09 -10.51 -3.52
C SER A 82 -0.74 -11.86 -3.85
N LEU A 83 -1.50 -12.43 -2.91
CA LEU A 83 -2.26 -13.68 -3.14
C LEU A 83 -3.41 -13.47 -4.14
N ILE A 84 -4.18 -12.39 -3.96
CA ILE A 84 -5.25 -12.02 -4.89
C ILE A 84 -4.66 -11.77 -6.29
N GLN A 85 -3.54 -11.06 -6.37
CA GLN A 85 -2.84 -10.84 -7.64
C GLN A 85 -2.46 -12.17 -8.32
N HIS A 86 -1.92 -13.14 -7.58
CA HIS A 86 -1.59 -14.45 -8.14
C HIS A 86 -2.84 -15.18 -8.65
N ALA A 87 -3.94 -15.17 -7.89
CA ALA A 87 -5.20 -15.77 -8.31
C ALA A 87 -5.72 -15.14 -9.62
N VAL A 88 -5.77 -13.81 -9.70
CA VAL A 88 -6.18 -13.10 -10.94
C VAL A 88 -5.26 -13.45 -12.10
N LYS A 89 -3.97 -13.65 -11.85
CA LYS A 89 -3.00 -14.03 -12.88
C LYS A 89 -3.39 -15.31 -13.61
N PHE A 90 -3.77 -16.33 -12.85
CA PHE A 90 -4.19 -17.61 -13.39
C PHE A 90 -5.53 -17.51 -14.11
N LEU A 91 -6.45 -16.67 -13.63
CA LEU A 91 -7.75 -16.45 -14.26
C LEU A 91 -7.64 -15.73 -15.61
N VAL A 92 -6.81 -14.68 -15.70
CA VAL A 92 -6.70 -13.88 -16.92
C VAL A 92 -5.80 -14.54 -17.97
N GLY A 93 -4.78 -15.31 -17.56
CA GLY A 93 -4.00 -16.13 -18.50
C GLY A 93 -3.11 -15.35 -19.47
N ARG A 94 -2.97 -14.02 -19.32
CA ARG A 94 -2.27 -13.16 -20.29
C ARG A 94 -0.76 -13.40 -20.33
N SER A 95 -0.19 -13.61 -21.52
CA SER A 95 1.26 -13.69 -21.74
C SER A 95 1.97 -12.33 -21.67
N ARG A 96 3.24 -12.34 -21.27
CA ARG A 96 4.10 -11.14 -21.23
C ARG A 96 4.64 -10.74 -22.60
N PRO A 97 5.13 -9.48 -22.75
CA PRO A 97 5.78 -9.04 -23.99
C PRO A 97 7.05 -9.84 -24.31
N SER A 98 7.81 -10.25 -23.29
CA SER A 98 9.03 -11.05 -23.42
C SER A 98 8.90 -12.36 -22.64
N GLY A 99 8.34 -13.39 -23.27
CA GLY A 99 8.31 -14.76 -22.74
C GLY A 99 6.92 -15.30 -22.37
N SER A 100 6.89 -16.58 -22.00
CA SER A 100 5.66 -17.37 -21.81
C SER A 100 4.99 -17.21 -20.43
N SER A 101 5.64 -16.53 -19.49
CA SER A 101 5.07 -16.37 -18.14
C SER A 101 3.88 -15.38 -18.11
N LEU A 102 2.97 -15.58 -17.16
CA LEU A 102 1.78 -14.74 -17.01
C LEU A 102 2.12 -13.29 -16.61
N GLY A 103 1.43 -12.34 -17.22
CA GLY A 103 1.68 -10.90 -17.20
C GLY A 103 0.71 -10.07 -16.35
N PHE A 104 -0.61 -10.25 -16.55
CA PHE A 104 -1.64 -9.44 -15.89
C PHE A 104 -2.13 -10.08 -14.58
N PRO A 105 -2.27 -9.32 -13.46
CA PRO A 105 -1.74 -7.99 -13.20
C PRO A 105 -0.26 -8.07 -12.79
N SER A 106 0.46 -6.94 -12.82
CA SER A 106 1.86 -6.89 -12.39
C SER A 106 2.02 -6.96 -10.86
N GLY A 107 2.74 -7.97 -10.37
CA GLY A 107 2.97 -8.17 -8.93
C GLY A 107 3.82 -7.09 -8.25
N HIS A 108 4.93 -6.65 -8.89
CA HIS A 108 5.76 -5.56 -8.33
C HIS A 108 4.97 -4.26 -8.21
N THR A 109 4.16 -3.96 -9.23
CA THR A 109 3.30 -2.78 -9.24
C THR A 109 2.21 -2.88 -8.19
N THR A 110 1.58 -4.05 -8.04
CA THR A 110 0.58 -4.31 -7.00
C THR A 110 1.18 -4.09 -5.60
N ALA A 111 2.34 -4.68 -5.32
CA ALA A 111 3.00 -4.56 -4.03
C ALA A 111 3.40 -3.11 -3.70
N ALA A 112 3.97 -2.39 -4.68
CA ALA A 112 4.34 -0.98 -4.52
C ALA A 112 3.11 -0.09 -4.28
N ALA A 113 2.02 -0.32 -5.01
CA ALA A 113 0.77 0.42 -4.84
C ALA A 113 0.12 0.17 -3.47
N THR A 114 0.04 -1.09 -3.05
CA THR A 114 -0.48 -1.46 -1.72
C THR A 114 0.35 -0.76 -0.63
N PHE A 115 1.68 -0.85 -0.72
CA PHE A 115 2.57 -0.22 0.27
C PHE A 115 2.44 1.31 0.29
N ALA A 116 2.39 1.96 -0.88
CA ALA A 116 2.25 3.41 -0.98
C ALA A 116 0.95 3.90 -0.31
N VAL A 117 -0.18 3.23 -0.56
CA VAL A 117 -1.46 3.61 0.05
C VAL A 117 -1.48 3.36 1.56
N VAL A 118 -0.89 2.25 2.02
CA VAL A 118 -0.73 1.99 3.47
C VAL A 118 0.12 3.07 4.13
N LEU A 119 1.23 3.45 3.50
CA LEU A 119 2.12 4.51 3.98
C LEU A 119 1.40 5.87 4.07
N ILE A 120 0.70 6.27 3.00
CA ILE A 120 -0.11 7.50 2.94
C ILE A 120 -1.16 7.51 4.05
N TYR A 121 -1.89 6.40 4.23
CA TYR A 121 -2.90 6.30 5.28
C TYR A 121 -2.28 6.46 6.67
N ILE A 122 -1.18 5.75 6.96
CA ILE A 122 -0.49 5.85 8.25
C ILE A 122 -0.01 7.28 8.50
N ALA A 123 0.66 7.90 7.52
CA ALA A 123 1.14 9.28 7.61
C ALA A 123 0.00 10.28 7.88
N SER A 124 -1.18 10.06 7.32
CA SER A 124 -2.36 10.90 7.56
C SER A 124 -2.89 10.83 9.01
N ARG A 125 -2.58 9.74 9.73
CA ARG A 125 -3.03 9.50 11.11
C ARG A 125 -1.96 9.82 12.16
N GLU A 126 -0.71 10.00 11.75
CA GLU A 126 0.41 10.35 12.63
C GLU A 126 0.49 11.84 12.93
N ARG A 127 1.09 12.23 14.05
CA ARG A 127 1.28 13.64 14.44
C ARG A 127 2.42 14.31 13.68
N LEU A 128 2.27 14.40 12.35
CA LEU A 128 3.22 15.00 11.42
C LEU A 128 2.78 16.39 10.98
N SER A 129 3.75 17.26 10.68
CA SER A 129 3.47 18.56 10.06
C SER A 129 2.89 18.40 8.66
N ARG A 130 2.19 19.41 8.15
CA ARG A 130 1.62 19.39 6.79
C ARG A 130 2.68 19.15 5.72
N ALA A 131 3.85 19.75 5.87
CA ALA A 131 4.97 19.57 4.95
C ALA A 131 5.51 18.13 4.96
N GLN A 132 5.67 17.53 6.15
CA GLN A 132 6.12 16.14 6.28
C GLN A 132 5.13 15.16 5.65
N ARG A 133 3.83 15.33 5.89
CA ARG A 133 2.78 14.51 5.28
C ARG A 133 2.81 14.61 3.77
N TRP A 134 2.85 15.83 3.24
CA TRP A 134 2.91 16.06 1.80
C TRP A 134 4.16 15.43 1.16
N ALA A 135 5.32 15.56 1.82
CA ALA A 135 6.55 14.93 1.34
C ALA A 135 6.44 13.39 1.30
N ILE A 136 5.84 12.77 2.32
CA ILE A 136 5.61 11.31 2.36
C ILE A 136 4.66 10.89 1.24
N ASP A 137 3.55 11.63 1.04
CA ASP A 137 2.57 11.32 0.01
C ASP A 137 3.18 11.38 -1.39
N VAL A 138 3.91 12.46 -1.68
CA VAL A 138 4.63 12.62 -2.94
C VAL A 138 5.65 11.51 -3.13
N LEU A 139 6.45 11.18 -2.12
CA LEU A 139 7.45 10.12 -2.20
C LEU A 139 6.81 8.75 -2.46
N ALA A 140 5.71 8.44 -1.78
CA ALA A 140 4.98 7.18 -1.95
C ALA A 140 4.40 7.04 -3.37
N ILE A 141 3.80 8.11 -3.90
CA ILE A 141 3.26 8.16 -5.25
C ILE A 141 4.39 8.04 -6.29
N CYS A 142 5.47 8.80 -6.13
CA CYS A 142 6.63 8.74 -7.02
C CYS A 142 7.24 7.33 -7.03
N LEU A 143 7.36 6.68 -5.87
CA LEU A 143 7.89 5.32 -5.77
C LEU A 143 7.02 4.32 -6.55
N MET A 144 5.70 4.32 -6.33
CA MET A 144 4.83 3.36 -7.03
C MET A 144 4.84 3.61 -8.55
N LEU A 145 4.81 4.86 -8.99
CA LEU A 145 4.88 5.22 -10.40
C LEU A 145 6.22 4.81 -11.03
N ALA A 146 7.34 5.07 -10.34
CA ALA A 146 8.67 4.68 -10.79
C ALA A 146 8.82 3.15 -10.91
N VAL A 147 8.23 2.39 -9.98
CA VAL A 147 8.18 0.92 -10.08
C VAL A 147 7.39 0.50 -11.32
N GLY A 148 6.20 1.06 -11.54
CA GLY A 148 5.38 0.75 -12.72
C GLY A 148 6.10 1.06 -14.03
N TRP A 149 6.69 2.24 -14.13
CA TRP A 149 7.55 2.65 -15.24
C TRP A 149 8.67 1.64 -15.50
N ALA A 150 9.40 1.26 -14.46
CA ALA A 150 10.48 0.29 -14.56
C ALA A 150 10.02 -1.08 -15.09
N ARG A 151 8.78 -1.51 -14.81
CA ARG A 151 8.24 -2.77 -15.34
C ARG A 151 8.01 -2.71 -16.85
N ILE A 152 7.63 -1.55 -17.38
CA ILE A 152 7.45 -1.31 -18.82
C ILE A 152 8.82 -1.23 -19.50
N MET A 153 9.74 -0.41 -18.96
CA MET A 153 11.09 -0.20 -19.52
C MET A 153 11.94 -1.46 -19.57
N ARG A 154 11.68 -2.40 -18.66
CA ARG A 154 12.36 -3.70 -18.66
C ARG A 154 11.70 -4.74 -19.57
N HIS A 155 10.75 -4.30 -20.41
CA HIS A 155 9.92 -5.13 -21.29
C HIS A 155 9.17 -6.27 -20.56
N ALA A 156 9.05 -6.19 -19.24
CA ALA A 156 8.57 -7.29 -18.43
C ALA A 156 7.04 -7.38 -18.40
N HIS A 157 6.35 -6.27 -18.68
CA HIS A 157 4.90 -6.15 -18.59
C HIS A 157 4.37 -5.17 -19.63
N TRP A 158 3.12 -5.39 -20.05
CA TRP A 158 2.37 -4.41 -20.81
C TRP A 158 1.92 -3.25 -19.91
N PRO A 159 1.73 -2.02 -20.45
CA PRO A 159 1.20 -0.89 -19.68
C PRO A 159 -0.09 -1.20 -18.91
N SER A 160 -1.02 -1.95 -19.51
CA SER A 160 -2.25 -2.38 -18.84
C SER A 160 -2.02 -3.40 -17.71
N ASP A 161 -0.98 -4.24 -17.75
CA ASP A 161 -0.61 -5.08 -16.60
C ASP A 161 -0.18 -4.22 -15.40
N VAL A 162 0.53 -3.12 -15.68
CA VAL A 162 0.98 -2.15 -14.68
C VAL A 162 -0.23 -1.40 -14.11
N LEU A 163 -1.12 -0.90 -14.98
CA LEU A 163 -2.35 -0.24 -14.55
C LEU A 163 -3.23 -1.15 -13.70
N GLY A 164 -3.41 -2.41 -14.12
CA GLY A 164 -4.13 -3.42 -13.33
C GLY A 164 -3.49 -3.66 -11.97
N GLY A 165 -2.16 -3.68 -11.90
CA GLY A 165 -1.43 -3.78 -10.64
C GLY A 165 -1.67 -2.57 -9.71
N PHE A 166 -1.65 -1.35 -10.25
CA PHE A 166 -1.97 -0.15 -9.47
C PHE A 166 -3.39 -0.20 -8.91
N LEU A 167 -4.37 -0.49 -9.77
CA LEU A 167 -5.76 -0.55 -9.37
C LEU A 167 -5.99 -1.61 -8.30
N LEU A 168 -5.43 -2.82 -8.46
CA LEU A 168 -5.57 -3.88 -7.47
C LEU A 168 -4.97 -3.51 -6.11
N GLY A 169 -3.73 -3.02 -6.10
CA GLY A 169 -3.05 -2.66 -4.85
C GLY A 169 -3.75 -1.51 -4.13
N ILE A 170 -4.19 -0.49 -4.87
CA ILE A 170 -5.00 0.63 -4.33
C ILE A 170 -6.31 0.11 -3.75
N CYS A 171 -7.03 -0.77 -4.46
CA CYS A 171 -8.29 -1.34 -3.97
C CYS A 171 -8.12 -2.07 -2.63
N CYS A 172 -7.14 -2.99 -2.56
CA CYS A 172 -6.90 -3.77 -1.35
C CYS A 172 -6.52 -2.87 -0.16
N ALA A 173 -5.58 -1.95 -0.36
CA ALA A 173 -5.11 -1.05 0.69
C ALA A 173 -6.20 -0.05 1.13
N ALA A 174 -6.97 0.51 0.19
CA ALA A 174 -8.07 1.40 0.51
C ALA A 174 -9.18 0.68 1.29
N ALA A 175 -9.49 -0.58 0.96
CA ALA A 175 -10.43 -1.39 1.72
C ALA A 175 -9.94 -1.65 3.15
N ALA A 176 -8.66 -1.96 3.33
CA ALA A 176 -8.05 -2.12 4.65
C ALA A 176 -8.07 -0.81 5.45
N ALA A 177 -7.73 0.32 4.83
CA ALA A 177 -7.79 1.64 5.44
C ALA A 177 -9.22 2.01 5.87
N TRP A 178 -10.21 1.77 5.00
CA TRP A 178 -11.62 1.97 5.31
C TRP A 178 -12.04 1.12 6.52
N TRP A 179 -11.69 -0.16 6.53
CA TRP A 179 -11.97 -1.07 7.65
C TRP A 179 -11.33 -0.61 8.98
N VAL A 180 -10.11 -0.08 8.93
CA VAL A 180 -9.44 0.48 10.12
C VAL A 180 -10.16 1.74 10.59
N SER A 181 -10.56 2.61 9.66
CA SER A 181 -11.24 3.88 9.97
C SER A 181 -12.66 3.72 10.50
N SER A 182 -13.34 2.62 10.19
CA SER A 182 -14.70 2.34 10.64
C SER A 182 -14.78 1.72 12.04
N ARG A 183 -13.64 1.41 12.67
CA ARG A 183 -13.63 0.90 14.05
C ARG A 183 -13.73 2.06 15.05
N PRO A 184 -14.69 2.01 16.01
CA PRO A 184 -14.74 2.96 17.10
C PRO A 184 -13.39 2.97 17.83
N GLU A 185 -12.83 4.16 18.03
CA GLU A 185 -11.68 4.33 18.89
C GLU A 185 -12.11 3.90 20.30
N ALA A 186 -11.55 2.80 20.82
CA ALA A 186 -11.84 2.36 22.19
C ALA A 186 -11.65 3.57 23.11
N ALA A 187 -12.75 4.00 23.75
CA ALA A 187 -12.74 5.12 24.65
C ALA A 187 -11.61 4.90 25.67
N PRO A 188 -10.77 5.90 25.96
CA PRO A 188 -9.76 5.75 26.99
C PRO A 188 -10.48 5.28 28.24
N GLU A 189 -10.11 4.10 28.71
CA GLU A 189 -10.57 3.50 29.95
C GLU A 189 -10.52 4.64 30.98
N ARG A 190 -11.70 5.11 31.42
CA ARG A 190 -11.76 6.11 32.48
C ARG A 190 -11.03 5.43 33.63
N ARG A 191 -9.78 5.84 33.87
CA ARG A 191 -9.13 5.58 35.16
C ARG A 191 -10.18 6.02 36.16
N SER A 192 -10.71 5.06 36.91
CA SER A 192 -11.48 5.30 38.10
C SER A 192 -10.64 6.25 38.93
N VAL A 193 -10.95 7.54 38.83
CA VAL A 193 -10.46 8.55 39.75
C VAL A 193 -10.88 8.01 41.10
N GLY A 194 -9.89 7.68 41.93
CA GLY A 194 -10.11 7.05 43.21
C GLY A 194 -11.22 7.78 43.95
N GLU A 195 -12.22 7.01 44.36
CA GLU A 195 -13.10 7.42 45.45
C GLU A 195 -12.19 7.81 46.62
N PRO A 196 -12.27 9.05 47.12
CA PRO A 196 -11.66 9.36 48.40
C PRO A 196 -12.36 8.50 49.45
N ASP A 197 -11.58 7.69 50.14
CA ASP A 197 -12.01 6.86 51.25
C ASP A 197 -12.53 7.79 52.38
N GLU A 198 -13.83 8.09 52.40
CA GLU A 198 -14.51 8.79 53.51
C GLU A 198 -14.68 7.85 54.73
N GLN A 199 -13.58 7.23 55.17
CA GLN A 199 -13.53 6.47 56.42
C GLN A 199 -12.25 6.85 57.17
N GLY A 200 -12.33 7.92 57.98
CA GLY A 200 -11.19 8.30 58.83
C GLY A 200 -11.29 9.63 59.59
N LEU A 201 -12.39 10.38 59.51
CA LEU A 201 -12.62 11.55 60.37
C LEU A 201 -13.65 11.23 61.45
N GLY A 202 -13.21 10.47 62.44
CA GLY A 202 -13.92 10.28 63.70
C GLY A 202 -12.94 9.84 64.77
N ILE A 203 -12.94 10.58 65.88
CA ILE A 203 -12.15 10.36 67.10
C ILE A 203 -10.81 11.12 67.13
N ALA A 204 -10.91 12.44 67.31
CA ALA A 204 -9.96 13.20 68.10
C ALA A 204 -10.67 14.41 68.72
N THR A 205 -11.24 14.25 69.92
CA THR A 205 -11.32 15.26 70.99
C THR A 205 -12.23 14.76 72.11
N THR A 206 -11.64 14.37 73.25
CA THR A 206 -12.06 14.82 74.58
C THR A 206 -10.97 14.42 75.58
N SER A 207 -10.10 15.38 75.92
CA SER A 207 -9.49 15.43 77.25
C SER A 207 -9.84 16.80 77.86
N ARG A 208 -10.39 16.78 79.07
CA ARG A 208 -10.33 17.79 80.15
C ARG A 208 -11.52 17.60 81.10
N SER A 209 -11.25 16.97 82.24
CA SER A 209 -11.29 17.55 83.61
C SER A 209 -11.35 16.43 84.62
#